data_AF-A0A9Q1JWX4-F1
#
_entry.id   AF-A0A9Q1JWX4-F1
#
_cell.length_a   1.000
_cell.length_b   1.000
_cell.length_c   1.000
_cell.angle_alpha   90.00
_cell.angle_beta   90.00
_cell.angle_gamma   90.00
#
_symmetry.space_group_name_H-M   'P 1'
#
loop_
_entity.id
_entity.type
_entity.pdbx_description
1 polymer ?
#
loop_
_entity_poly.entity_id
_entity_poly.type
_entity_poly.pdbx_seq_one_letter_code
_entity_poly.pdbx_strand_id
1 'polypeptide(L)'
;MRDQTMMDRRWILLFMVLSCGVKVSHASPGDADPTYRSCVKDCTMNGCVGERCFPYCNLSSNGILGSGPWYMQEPLYLKWKQWDCQGDCRYYCMVERERERQALGNGPVKYHGKWPFKRIFGLQEAASVAFSILNLAMHFHGWLSFFILVYYKLPLKQNRTYYEYTALWHIYALLSLNSWFWSAVFHSR
;
A
#
# COMPACT_ATOMS: atom_id res chain seq x y z
N MET A 1 -32.91 14.09 44.95
CA MET A 1 -31.73 13.31 45.40
C MET A 1 -31.68 11.87 44.87
N ARG A 2 -32.79 11.23 44.47
CA ARG A 2 -32.80 9.83 43.97
C ARG A 2 -32.44 9.68 42.47
N ASP A 3 -32.55 10.75 41.69
CA ASP A 3 -32.28 10.72 40.24
C ASP A 3 -30.81 10.86 39.86
N GLN A 4 -30.00 11.59 40.63
CA GLN A 4 -28.55 11.73 40.39
C GLN A 4 -27.81 10.39 40.52
N THR A 5 -28.20 9.54 41.48
CA THR A 5 -27.59 8.22 41.72
C THR A 5 -27.90 7.19 40.62
N MET A 6 -29.03 7.34 39.92
CA MET A 6 -29.46 6.42 38.86
C MET A 6 -28.75 6.72 37.53
N MET A 7 -28.47 8.00 37.27
CA MET A 7 -27.70 8.44 36.10
C MET A 7 -26.25 7.95 36.20
N ASP A 8 -25.62 8.07 37.38
CA ASP A 8 -24.25 7.61 37.64
C ASP A 8 -24.08 6.10 37.40
N ARG A 9 -25.02 5.27 37.89
CA ARG A 9 -24.95 3.81 37.71
C ARG A 9 -25.08 3.39 36.24
N ARG A 10 -25.88 4.13 35.45
CA ARG A 10 -26.01 3.89 34.00
C ARG A 10 -24.74 4.22 33.25
N TRP A 11 -24.09 5.33 33.57
CA TRP A 11 -22.80 5.71 32.97
C TRP A 11 -21.69 4.73 33.34
N ILE A 12 -21.62 4.31 34.62
CA ILE A 12 -20.65 3.30 35.07
C ILE A 12 -20.83 1.96 34.33
N LEU A 13 -22.08 1.50 34.16
CA LEU A 13 -22.38 0.30 33.39
C LEU A 13 -22.05 0.46 31.90
N LEU A 14 -22.32 1.63 31.31
CA LEU A 14 -21.94 1.96 29.94
C LEU A 14 -20.42 1.94 29.75
N PHE A 15 -19.66 2.55 30.65
CA PHE A 15 -18.18 2.54 30.63
C PHE A 15 -17.61 1.13 30.81
N MET A 16 -18.20 0.29 31.69
CA MET A 16 -17.80 -1.12 31.82
C MET A 16 -18.06 -1.92 30.54
N VAL A 17 -19.22 -1.74 29.92
CA VAL A 17 -19.58 -2.42 28.65
C VAL A 17 -18.68 -1.95 27.49
N LEU A 18 -18.43 -0.64 27.39
CA LEU A 18 -17.50 -0.06 26.42
C LEU A 18 -16.06 -0.54 26.64
N SER A 19 -15.63 -0.67 27.89
CA SER A 19 -14.30 -1.17 28.25
C SER A 19 -14.12 -2.65 27.93
N CYS A 20 -15.14 -3.49 28.15
CA CYS A 20 -15.14 -4.89 27.70
C CYS A 20 -15.17 -5.04 26.16
N GLY A 21 -15.61 -4.00 25.44
CA GLY A 21 -15.57 -3.94 23.98
C GLY A 21 -14.20 -3.59 23.39
N VAL A 22 -13.24 -3.16 24.22
CA VAL A 22 -11.87 -2.89 23.78
C VAL A 22 -11.16 -4.22 23.57
N LYS A 23 -11.32 -4.79 22.38
CA LYS A 23 -10.50 -5.92 21.94
C LYS A 23 -9.03 -5.53 22.07
N VAL A 24 -8.27 -6.39 22.76
CA VAL A 24 -6.81 -6.27 22.81
C VAL A 24 -6.30 -6.29 21.36
N SER A 25 -5.76 -5.16 20.91
CA SER A 25 -5.07 -5.07 19.64
C SER A 25 -3.78 -5.87 19.75
N HIS A 26 -3.85 -7.16 19.39
CA HIS A 26 -2.65 -7.96 19.22
C HIS A 26 -1.86 -7.34 18.06
N ALA A 27 -0.64 -6.87 18.36
CA ALA A 27 0.34 -6.58 17.33
C ALA A 27 0.55 -7.84 16.48
N SER A 28 0.85 -7.68 15.19
CA SER A 28 1.04 -8.86 14.34
C SER A 28 2.20 -9.72 14.88
N PRO A 29 2.20 -11.05 14.64
CA PRO A 29 3.23 -11.93 15.19
C PRO A 29 4.66 -11.49 14.86
N GLY A 30 4.87 -10.91 13.68
CA GLY A 30 6.15 -10.31 13.29
C GLY A 30 6.50 -9.04 14.06
N ASP A 31 5.51 -8.20 14.41
CA ASP A 31 5.72 -6.96 15.18
C ASP A 31 6.08 -7.24 16.65
N ALA A 32 5.66 -8.40 17.16
CA ALA A 32 6.00 -8.87 18.50
C ALA A 32 7.41 -9.50 18.58
N ASP A 33 8.04 -9.81 17.44
CA ASP A 33 9.37 -10.44 17.40
C ASP A 33 10.45 -9.44 17.90
N PRO A 34 11.17 -9.76 19.01
CA PRO A 34 12.17 -8.86 19.58
C PRO A 34 13.37 -8.63 18.64
N THR A 35 13.75 -9.62 17.85
CA THR A 35 14.85 -9.51 16.87
C THR A 35 14.48 -8.56 15.76
N TYR A 36 13.24 -8.65 15.25
CA TYR A 36 12.71 -7.70 14.27
C TYR A 36 12.72 -6.27 14.82
N ARG A 37 12.22 -6.07 16.05
CA ARG A 37 12.17 -4.75 16.69
C ARG A 37 13.55 -4.14 16.92
N SER A 38 14.53 -4.96 17.35
CA SER A 38 15.91 -4.50 17.50
C SER A 38 16.48 -4.07 16.15
N CYS A 39 16.37 -4.90 15.12
CA CYS A 39 16.85 -4.58 13.78
C CYS A 39 16.27 -3.25 13.25
N VAL A 40 14.96 -3.04 13.40
CA VAL A 40 14.33 -1.78 12.94
C VAL A 40 14.86 -0.58 13.71
N LYS A 41 15.04 -0.71 15.03
CA LYS A 41 15.60 0.36 15.86
C LYS A 41 17.04 0.66 15.47
N ASP A 42 17.87 -0.36 15.33
CA ASP A 42 19.29 -0.24 14.99
C ASP A 42 19.47 0.33 13.58
N CYS A 43 18.65 -0.11 12.62
CA CYS A 43 18.65 0.44 11.26
C CYS A 43 18.20 1.90 11.22
N THR A 44 17.19 2.27 12.01
CA THR A 44 16.73 3.68 12.06
C THR A 44 17.82 4.60 12.64
N MET A 45 18.69 4.08 13.52
CA MET A 45 19.80 4.83 14.12
C MET A 45 21.05 4.84 13.23
N ASN A 46 21.45 3.68 12.71
CA ASN A 46 22.72 3.50 11.99
C ASN A 46 22.56 3.62 10.47
N GLY A 47 21.33 3.64 9.97
CA GLY A 47 21.00 3.68 8.56
C GLY A 47 21.33 2.40 7.79
N CYS A 48 21.62 1.27 8.44
CA CYS A 48 22.08 0.05 7.77
C CYS A 48 21.37 -1.22 8.27
N VAL A 49 21.19 -2.19 7.37
CA VAL A 49 20.79 -3.57 7.65
C VAL A 49 21.82 -4.51 7.03
N GLY A 50 22.63 -5.16 7.87
CA GLY A 50 23.75 -5.98 7.41
C GLY A 50 24.74 -5.15 6.60
N GLU A 51 25.05 -5.60 5.38
CA GLU A 51 25.96 -4.89 4.45
C GLU A 51 25.29 -3.75 3.67
N ARG A 52 23.96 -3.60 3.77
CA ARG A 52 23.20 -2.61 2.99
C ARG A 52 22.93 -1.37 3.84
N CYS A 53 23.44 -0.22 3.38
CA CYS A 53 23.25 1.06 4.04
C CYS A 53 22.42 2.04 3.19
N PHE A 54 21.60 2.83 3.86
CA PHE A 54 20.69 3.84 3.32
C PHE A 54 21.21 5.23 3.68
N PRO A 55 21.92 5.92 2.76
CA PRO A 55 22.58 7.19 3.08
C PRO A 55 21.61 8.30 3.49
N TYR A 56 20.35 8.25 3.03
CA TYR A 56 19.28 9.19 3.40
C TYR A 56 18.76 8.99 4.83
N CYS A 57 19.00 7.83 5.47
CA CYS A 57 18.68 7.63 6.88
C CYS A 57 19.56 8.46 7.81
N ASN A 58 20.84 8.62 7.48
CA ASN A 58 21.81 9.35 8.30
C ASN A 58 21.61 10.88 8.27
N LEU A 59 20.82 11.40 7.32
CA LEU A 59 20.46 12.82 7.28
C LEU A 59 19.47 13.22 8.39
N SER A 60 18.77 12.26 9.00
CA SER A 60 17.75 12.59 10.02
C SER A 60 18.34 12.87 11.41
N SER A 61 19.57 12.47 11.72
CA SER A 61 20.16 12.69 13.06
C SER A 61 20.90 14.03 13.18
N ASN A 62 21.41 14.57 12.08
CA ASN A 62 22.07 15.86 12.02
C ASN A 62 21.28 16.74 11.04
N GLY A 63 20.49 17.68 11.56
CA GLY A 63 19.74 18.68 10.78
C GLY A 63 20.60 19.67 9.99
N ILE A 64 21.66 19.19 9.31
CA ILE A 64 22.47 19.95 8.37
C ILE A 64 21.93 19.67 6.98
N LEU A 65 21.06 20.57 6.54
CA LEU A 65 20.74 20.76 5.13
C LEU A 65 22.03 21.20 4.40
N GLY A 66 22.74 20.25 3.79
CA GLY A 66 23.72 20.52 2.74
C GLY A 66 25.18 20.20 3.07
N SER A 67 25.66 19.06 2.58
CA SER A 67 27.05 18.85 2.12
C SER A 67 27.28 17.46 1.52
N GLY A 68 26.28 16.90 0.82
CA GLY A 68 26.48 15.72 -0.03
C GLY A 68 26.81 16.15 -1.47
N PRO A 69 27.67 15.44 -2.22
CA PRO A 69 27.85 15.69 -3.63
C PRO A 69 26.51 15.68 -4.37
N TRP A 70 26.29 16.60 -5.32
CA TRP A 70 25.02 16.80 -6.03
C TRP A 70 24.43 15.54 -6.70
N TYR A 71 25.24 14.51 -6.95
CA TYR A 71 24.82 13.23 -7.51
C TYR A 71 24.21 12.25 -6.47
N MET A 72 24.29 12.56 -5.18
CA MET A 72 23.61 11.81 -4.10
C MET A 72 22.19 12.32 -3.82
N GLN A 73 21.74 13.34 -4.56
CA GLN A 73 20.35 13.75 -4.53
C GLN A 73 19.50 12.60 -5.09
N GLU A 74 18.58 12.11 -4.26
CA GLU A 74 17.68 11.04 -4.65
C GLU A 74 16.99 11.41 -5.97
N PRO A 75 17.06 10.53 -6.98
CA PRO A 75 16.30 10.69 -8.20
C PRO A 75 14.84 11.05 -7.89
N LEU A 76 14.26 11.95 -8.68
CA LEU A 76 12.87 12.37 -8.49
C LEU A 76 11.89 11.19 -8.42
N TYR A 77 12.21 10.06 -9.06
CA TYR A 77 11.42 8.83 -8.98
C TYR A 77 11.45 8.17 -7.58
N LEU A 78 12.57 8.27 -6.84
CA LEU A 78 12.70 7.79 -5.44
C LEU A 78 11.94 8.73 -4.48
N LYS A 79 12.05 10.05 -4.70
CA LYS A 79 11.30 11.06 -3.94
C LYS A 79 9.78 10.91 -4.12
N TRP A 80 9.34 10.56 -5.33
CA TRP A 80 7.93 10.26 -5.62
C TRP A 80 7.45 8.93 -5.04
N LYS A 81 8.36 8.00 -4.81
CA LYS A 81 8.08 6.69 -4.20
C LYS A 81 7.91 6.76 -2.68
N GLN A 82 8.28 7.89 -2.06
CA GLN A 82 8.03 8.17 -0.65
C GLN A 82 8.58 7.06 0.27
N TRP A 83 9.75 6.52 -0.08
CA TRP A 83 10.44 5.54 0.74
C TRP A 83 11.11 6.25 1.90
N ASP A 84 10.40 6.30 3.03
CA ASP A 84 10.97 6.80 4.27
C ASP A 84 12.02 5.82 4.80
N CYS A 85 13.07 6.34 5.44
CA CYS A 85 14.09 5.53 6.13
C CYS A 85 13.45 4.42 7.00
N GLN A 86 12.41 4.78 7.75
CA GLN A 86 11.69 3.83 8.60
C GLN A 86 10.99 2.73 7.79
N GLY A 87 10.46 3.05 6.61
CA GLY A 87 9.81 2.09 5.71
C GLY A 87 10.79 1.07 5.15
N ASP A 88 11.99 1.51 4.77
CA ASP A 88 13.02 0.62 4.26
C ASP A 88 13.65 -0.24 5.36
N CYS A 89 13.95 0.34 6.53
CA CYS A 89 14.38 -0.44 7.70
C CYS A 89 13.36 -1.53 8.06
N ARG A 90 12.06 -1.19 8.11
CA ARG A 90 10.99 -2.18 8.36
C ARG A 90 10.96 -3.28 7.32
N TYR A 91 11.15 -2.95 6.05
CA TYR A 91 11.14 -3.91 4.95
C TYR A 91 12.35 -4.85 5.00
N TYR A 92 13.56 -4.33 5.09
CA TYR A 92 14.77 -5.15 5.04
C TYR A 92 14.94 -6.01 6.30
N CYS A 93 14.60 -5.48 7.48
CA CYS A 93 14.58 -6.29 8.71
C CYS A 93 13.53 -7.42 8.65
N MET A 94 12.38 -7.17 8.04
CA MET A 94 11.36 -8.20 7.83
C MET A 94 11.85 -9.27 6.84
N VAL A 95 12.49 -8.88 5.73
CA VAL A 95 13.04 -9.82 4.76
C VAL A 95 14.12 -10.72 5.38
N GLU A 96 15.06 -10.14 6.14
CA GLU A 96 16.12 -10.93 6.79
C GLU A 96 15.54 -11.89 7.84
N ARG A 97 14.58 -11.42 8.65
CA ARG A 97 13.91 -12.28 9.64
C ARG A 97 13.16 -13.44 8.99
N GLU A 98 12.48 -13.18 7.88
CA GLU A 98 11.79 -14.23 7.13
C GLU A 98 12.76 -15.22 6.49
N ARG A 99 13.94 -14.79 6.06
CA ARG A 99 15.01 -15.68 5.58
C ARG A 99 15.48 -16.61 6.69
N GLU A 100 15.72 -16.09 7.88
CA GLU A 100 16.10 -16.89 9.05
C GLU A 100 14.99 -17.88 9.45
N ARG A 101 13.72 -17.44 9.44
CA ARG A 101 12.57 -18.32 9.71
C ARG A 101 12.47 -19.44 8.68
N GLN A 102 12.64 -19.13 7.39
CA GLN A 102 12.67 -20.13 6.32
C GLN A 102 13.81 -21.14 6.51
N ALA A 103 15.01 -20.69 6.91
CA ALA A 103 16.14 -21.57 7.20
C ALA A 103 15.87 -22.52 8.37
N LEU A 104 15.05 -22.08 9.34
CA LEU A 104 14.59 -22.90 10.47
C LEU A 104 13.33 -23.74 10.16
N GLY A 105 12.82 -23.72 8.92
CA GLY A 105 11.62 -24.45 8.51
C GLY A 105 10.30 -23.84 9.02
N ASN A 106 10.32 -22.61 9.54
CA ASN A 106 9.13 -21.91 10.00
C ASN A 106 8.38 -21.24 8.84
N GLY A 107 7.04 -21.25 8.92
CA GLY A 107 6.19 -20.54 7.96
C GLY A 107 6.26 -19.01 8.08
N PRO A 108 5.86 -18.29 7.02
CA PRO A 108 5.91 -16.84 6.98
C PRO A 108 4.90 -16.19 7.91
N VAL A 109 5.24 -15.02 8.46
CA VAL A 109 4.35 -14.25 9.34
C VAL A 109 4.06 -12.85 8.82
N LYS A 110 3.01 -12.24 9.38
CA LYS A 110 2.55 -10.89 9.03
C LYS A 110 3.28 -9.84 9.86
N TYR A 111 3.74 -8.76 9.22
CA TYR A 111 4.38 -7.59 9.85
C TYR A 111 3.59 -6.34 9.52
N HIS A 112 3.21 -5.53 10.51
CA HIS A 112 2.47 -4.28 10.34
C HIS A 112 1.27 -4.37 9.37
N GLY A 113 0.52 -5.47 9.41
CA GLY A 113 -0.62 -5.64 8.51
C GLY A 113 -0.29 -6.13 7.09
N LYS A 114 0.99 -6.35 6.75
CA LYS A 114 1.47 -6.78 5.42
C LYS A 114 2.13 -8.16 5.47
N TRP A 115 2.04 -8.89 4.37
CA TRP A 115 2.80 -10.13 4.14
C TRP A 115 4.20 -9.82 3.60
N PRO A 116 5.18 -10.71 3.84
CA PRO A 116 6.57 -10.48 3.46
C PRO A 116 6.79 -10.76 1.97
N PHE A 117 6.31 -9.86 1.12
CA PHE A 117 6.56 -9.92 -0.32
C PHE A 117 7.92 -9.33 -0.66
N LYS A 118 8.70 -10.05 -1.48
CA LYS A 118 9.97 -9.54 -1.99
C LYS A 118 9.70 -8.50 -3.07
N ARG A 119 10.28 -7.31 -2.91
CA ARG A 119 10.30 -6.25 -3.94
C ARG A 119 11.09 -6.74 -5.16
N ILE A 120 10.46 -6.77 -6.32
CA ILE A 120 11.10 -7.12 -7.60
C ILE A 120 11.12 -5.84 -8.45
N PHE A 121 12.29 -5.41 -8.93
CA PHE A 121 12.49 -4.13 -9.63
C PHE A 121 11.95 -2.90 -8.85
N GLY A 122 11.92 -3.00 -7.52
CA GLY A 122 11.38 -1.97 -6.64
C GLY A 122 9.85 -1.95 -6.53
N LEU A 123 9.09 -2.81 -7.21
CA LEU A 123 7.64 -2.89 -7.00
C LEU A 123 7.34 -3.75 -5.77
N GLN A 124 6.52 -3.24 -4.84
CA GLN A 124 6.14 -3.98 -3.62
C GLN A 124 5.32 -5.23 -3.97
N GLU A 125 4.43 -5.12 -4.97
CA GLU A 125 3.51 -6.19 -5.38
C GLU A 125 3.50 -6.39 -6.90
N ALA A 126 4.64 -6.80 -7.46
CA ALA A 126 4.84 -6.89 -8.91
C ALA A 126 3.74 -7.69 -9.65
N ALA A 127 3.25 -8.79 -9.07
CA ALA A 127 2.16 -9.57 -9.65
C ALA A 127 0.85 -8.76 -9.71
N SER A 128 0.49 -8.06 -8.62
CA SER A 128 -0.73 -7.23 -8.59
C SER A 128 -0.66 -6.06 -9.57
N VAL A 129 0.52 -5.46 -9.73
CA VAL A 129 0.78 -4.44 -10.76
C VAL A 129 0.56 -5.02 -12.16
N ALA A 130 1.15 -6.18 -12.45
CA ALA A 130 1.01 -6.83 -13.75
C ALA A 130 -0.47 -7.17 -14.05
N PHE A 131 -1.20 -7.76 -13.11
CA PHE A 131 -2.62 -8.05 -13.28
C PHE A 131 -3.46 -6.78 -13.44
N SER A 132 -3.15 -5.69 -12.72
CA SER A 132 -3.82 -4.39 -12.90
C SER A 132 -3.60 -3.80 -14.29
N ILE A 133 -2.37 -3.87 -14.82
CA ILE A 133 -2.04 -3.41 -16.18
C ILE A 133 -2.74 -4.27 -17.24
N LEU A 134 -2.77 -5.58 -17.06
CA LEU A 134 -3.48 -6.49 -17.97
C LEU A 134 -4.99 -6.19 -17.99
N ASN A 135 -5.61 -5.97 -16.82
CA ASN A 135 -7.01 -5.57 -16.75
C ASN A 135 -7.25 -4.22 -17.43
N LEU A 136 -6.37 -3.23 -17.20
CA LEU A 136 -6.43 -1.94 -17.88
C LEU A 136 -6.42 -2.12 -19.40
N ALA A 137 -5.50 -2.94 -19.92
CA ALA A 137 -5.38 -3.22 -21.35
C ALA A 137 -6.65 -3.89 -21.91
N MET A 138 -7.23 -4.84 -21.19
CA MET A 138 -8.47 -5.50 -21.60
C MET A 138 -9.66 -4.54 -21.62
N HIS A 139 -9.80 -3.67 -20.61
CA HIS A 139 -10.83 -2.63 -20.61
C HIS A 139 -10.64 -1.62 -21.74
N PHE A 140 -9.40 -1.24 -22.04
CA PHE A 140 -9.09 -0.34 -23.15
C PHE A 140 -9.44 -0.96 -24.50
N HIS A 141 -9.03 -2.21 -24.70
CA HIS A 141 -9.34 -2.97 -25.91
C HIS A 141 -10.86 -3.16 -26.10
N GLY A 142 -11.59 -3.48 -25.03
CA GLY A 142 -13.05 -3.62 -25.06
C GLY A 142 -13.74 -2.30 -25.39
N TRP A 143 -13.30 -1.20 -24.78
CA TRP A 143 -13.82 0.14 -25.07
C TRP A 143 -13.56 0.56 -26.52
N LEU A 144 -12.34 0.35 -27.04
CA LEU A 144 -11.99 0.67 -28.42
C LEU A 144 -12.81 -0.15 -29.42
N SER A 145 -13.00 -1.45 -29.14
CA SER A 145 -13.82 -2.33 -29.98
C SER A 145 -15.29 -1.87 -30.01
N PHE A 146 -15.84 -1.49 -28.86
CA PHE A 146 -17.19 -0.92 -28.76
C PHE A 146 -17.31 0.42 -29.50
N PHE A 147 -16.33 1.31 -29.33
CA PHE A 147 -16.26 2.58 -30.03
C PHE A 147 -16.27 2.38 -31.56
N ILE A 148 -15.43 1.48 -32.08
CA ILE A 148 -15.38 1.18 -33.52
C ILE A 148 -16.73 0.62 -34.01
N LEU A 149 -17.34 -0.29 -33.25
CA LEU A 149 -18.63 -0.88 -33.59
C LEU A 149 -19.72 0.19 -33.71
N VAL A 150 -19.84 1.05 -32.69
CA VAL A 150 -20.87 2.09 -32.61
C VAL A 150 -20.70 3.12 -33.72
N TYR A 151 -19.50 3.67 -33.90
CA TYR A 151 -19.29 4.80 -34.80
C TYR A 151 -19.05 4.43 -36.27
N TYR A 152 -18.52 3.23 -36.57
CA TYR A 152 -18.10 2.87 -37.93
C TYR A 152 -18.85 1.69 -38.55
N LYS A 153 -19.47 0.80 -37.75
CA LYS A 153 -20.08 -0.44 -38.27
C LYS A 153 -21.60 -0.46 -38.18
N LEU A 154 -22.19 0.23 -37.22
CA LEU A 154 -23.65 0.30 -37.06
C LEU A 154 -24.27 1.25 -38.10
N PRO A 155 -25.28 0.81 -38.87
CA PRO A 155 -25.93 1.65 -39.86
C PRO A 155 -26.70 2.80 -39.19
N LEU A 156 -26.45 4.03 -39.65
CA LEU A 156 -27.14 5.24 -39.22
C LEU A 156 -28.63 5.13 -39.59
N LYS A 157 -29.49 4.88 -38.60
CA LYS A 157 -30.94 4.96 -38.83
C LYS A 157 -31.33 6.44 -38.85
N GLN A 158 -31.95 6.86 -39.96
CA GLN A 158 -32.23 8.25 -40.38
C GLN A 158 -32.96 9.15 -39.36
N ASN A 159 -33.35 8.64 -38.19
CA ASN A 159 -34.04 9.40 -37.14
C ASN A 159 -33.80 8.86 -35.71
N ARG A 160 -32.76 8.06 -35.45
CA ARG A 160 -32.44 7.60 -34.09
C ARG A 160 -30.98 7.82 -33.73
N THR A 161 -30.77 8.29 -32.50
CA THR A 161 -29.47 8.32 -31.84
C THR A 161 -28.87 6.91 -31.80
N TYR A 162 -27.55 6.81 -31.84
CA TYR A 162 -26.78 5.59 -31.56
C TYR A 162 -27.38 4.82 -30.38
N TYR A 163 -27.14 3.50 -30.30
CA TYR A 163 -27.52 2.62 -29.19
C TYR A 163 -27.67 3.40 -27.88
N GLU A 164 -28.89 3.50 -27.32
CA GLU A 164 -29.23 4.54 -26.34
C GLU A 164 -28.36 4.52 -25.08
N TYR A 165 -27.79 3.36 -24.76
CA TYR A 165 -26.88 3.18 -23.63
C TYR A 165 -25.40 3.44 -23.98
N THR A 166 -25.08 3.96 -25.17
CA THR A 166 -23.70 4.26 -25.61
C THR A 166 -22.98 5.13 -24.58
N ALA A 167 -23.64 6.18 -24.07
CA ALA A 167 -23.06 7.05 -23.06
C ALA A 167 -22.72 6.29 -21.77
N LEU A 168 -23.60 5.38 -21.31
CA LEU A 168 -23.34 4.57 -20.11
C LEU A 168 -22.12 3.67 -20.28
N TRP A 169 -21.96 3.03 -21.44
CA TRP A 169 -20.79 2.19 -21.73
C TRP A 169 -19.49 2.98 -21.79
N HIS A 170 -19.52 4.20 -22.33
CA HIS A 170 -18.35 5.08 -22.33
C HIS A 170 -17.98 5.52 -20.91
N ILE A 171 -18.97 5.90 -20.09
CA ILE A 171 -18.74 6.26 -18.68
C ILE A 171 -18.18 5.07 -17.91
N TYR A 172 -18.77 3.88 -18.07
CA TYR A 172 -18.28 2.65 -17.43
C TYR A 172 -16.84 2.34 -17.82
N ALA A 173 -16.50 2.44 -19.11
CA ALA A 173 -15.14 2.22 -19.59
C ALA A 173 -14.16 3.23 -18.98
N LEU A 174 -14.49 4.53 -18.97
CA LEU A 174 -13.65 5.57 -18.39
C LEU A 174 -13.42 5.34 -16.89
N LEU A 175 -14.47 5.00 -16.14
CA LEU A 175 -14.36 4.68 -14.71
C LEU A 175 -13.49 3.45 -14.47
N SER A 176 -13.69 2.38 -15.27
CA SER A 176 -12.92 1.15 -15.17
C SER A 176 -11.44 1.41 -15.47
N LEU A 177 -11.13 2.12 -16.56
CA LEU A 177 -9.76 2.50 -16.92
C LEU A 177 -9.10 3.33 -15.82
N ASN A 178 -9.83 4.29 -15.25
CA ASN A 178 -9.33 5.10 -14.15
C ASN A 178 -9.05 4.23 -12.91
N SER A 179 -9.95 3.32 -12.55
CA SER A 179 -9.76 2.43 -11.40
C SER A 179 -8.55 1.50 -11.56
N TRP A 180 -8.33 0.90 -12.73
CA TRP A 180 -7.21 -0.01 -12.96
C TRP A 180 -5.89 0.71 -13.08
N PHE A 181 -5.89 1.92 -13.62
CA PHE A 181 -4.72 2.80 -13.61
C PHE A 181 -4.29 3.11 -12.18
N TRP A 182 -5.21 3.59 -11.33
CA TRP A 182 -4.89 3.88 -9.93
C TRP A 182 -4.57 2.63 -9.12
N SER A 183 -5.17 1.48 -9.44
CA SER A 183 -4.79 0.17 -8.88
C SER A 183 -3.33 -0.16 -9.19
N ALA A 184 -2.90 -0.05 -10.45
CA ALA A 184 -1.52 -0.30 -10.83
C ALA A 184 -0.54 0.66 -10.13
N VAL A 185 -0.90 1.95 -10.03
CA VAL A 185 -0.10 2.95 -9.30
C VAL A 185 -0.01 2.59 -7.81
N PHE A 186 -1.11 2.22 -7.17
CA PHE A 186 -1.14 1.83 -5.76
C PHE A 186 -0.23 0.62 -5.48
N HIS A 187 -0.34 -0.44 -6.28
CA HIS A 187 0.49 -1.64 -6.08
C HIS A 187 1.96 -1.46 -6.48
N SER A 188 2.27 -0.39 -7.23
CA SER A 188 3.64 -0.04 -7.62
C SER A 188 4.42 0.73 -6.54
N ARG A 189 3.72 1.34 -5.59
CA ARG A 189 4.27 2.10 -4.46
C ARG A 189 4.62 1.14 -3.32
#